data_AF-A0A3B8HRN2-F1
#
_entry.id   AF-A0A3B8HRN2-F1
#
_cell.length_a   1.000
_cell.length_b   1.000
_cell.length_c   1.000
_cell.angle_alpha   90.00
_cell.angle_beta   90.00
_cell.angle_gamma   90.00
#
_symmetry.space_group_name_H-M   'P 1'
#
loop_
_entity.id
_entity.type
_entity.pdbx_description
1 polymer ?
#
loop_
_entity_poly.entity_id
_entity_poly.type
_entity_poly.pdbx_seq_one_letter_code
_entity_poly.pdbx_strand_id
1 'polypeptide(L)'
;YLPVTKEAYGEIMSQEIEQAADNNMKKLLQTCQLMQREYEFFIPPLFEGIDQLQDQYESQLRETASSSRQSYLNSMASGDSVSAYEEMAIDAYQDFVERWAGN
;
A
#
# COMPACT_ATOMS: atom_id res chain seq x y z
N TYR A 1 -18.34 -8.37 -21.65
CA TYR A 1 -17.36 -7.40 -22.17
C TYR A 1 -16.39 -8.19 -23.03
N LEU A 2 -16.20 -7.84 -24.30
CA LEU A 2 -15.16 -8.46 -25.14
C LEU A 2 -13.84 -7.75 -24.81
N PRO A 3 -12.75 -8.47 -24.49
CA PRO A 3 -11.47 -7.83 -24.24
C PRO A 3 -11.00 -7.16 -25.54
N VAL A 4 -10.72 -5.86 -25.47
CA VAL A 4 -10.09 -5.14 -26.59
C VAL A 4 -8.70 -5.72 -26.78
N THR A 5 -8.41 -6.25 -27.97
CA THR A 5 -7.07 -6.76 -28.28
C THR A 5 -6.11 -5.59 -28.47
N LYS A 6 -4.80 -5.82 -28.32
CA LYS A 6 -3.79 -4.77 -28.50
C LYS A 6 -3.88 -4.14 -29.90
N GLU A 7 -4.23 -4.94 -30.89
CA GLU A 7 -4.38 -4.57 -32.29
C GLU A 7 -5.59 -3.65 -32.49
N ALA A 8 -6.75 -4.02 -31.92
CA ALA A 8 -7.96 -3.21 -32.02
C ALA A 8 -7.80 -1.84 -31.35
N TYR A 9 -7.11 -1.79 -30.20
CA TYR A 9 -6.75 -0.53 -29.55
C TYR A 9 -5.80 0.31 -30.43
N GLY A 10 -4.78 -0.32 -31.02
CA GLY A 10 -3.82 0.35 -31.90
C GLY A 10 -4.47 0.97 -33.13
N GLU A 11 -5.45 0.29 -33.75
CA GLU A 11 -6.18 0.76 -34.93
C GLU A 11 -7.06 1.97 -34.60
N ILE A 12 -7.87 1.88 -33.54
CA ILE A 12 -8.73 2.98 -33.09
C ILE A 12 -7.88 4.22 -32.73
N MET A 13 -6.81 4.03 -31.95
CA MET A 13 -5.95 5.14 -31.56
C MET A 13 -5.29 5.84 -32.76
N SER A 14 -4.90 5.08 -33.79
CA SER A 14 -4.32 5.66 -35.01
C SER A 14 -5.34 6.55 -35.75
N GLN A 15 -6.59 6.10 -35.86
CA GLN A 15 -7.66 6.88 -36.48
C GLN A 15 -7.97 8.17 -35.68
N GLU A 16 -8.02 8.08 -34.35
CA GLU A 16 -8.25 9.24 -33.48
C GLU A 16 -7.10 10.27 -33.56
N ILE A 17 -5.85 9.81 -33.66
CA ILE A 17 -4.68 10.69 -33.85
C ILE A 17 -4.76 11.45 -35.19
N GLU A 18 -5.20 10.78 -36.25
CA GLU A 18 -5.36 11.41 -37.57
C GLU A 18 -6.45 12.50 -37.55
N GLN A 19 -7.57 12.22 -36.87
CA GLN A 19 -8.74 13.10 -36.80
C GLN A 19 -8.62 14.24 -35.78
N ALA A 20 -7.73 14.14 -34.80
CA ALA A 20 -7.54 15.18 -33.80
C ALA A 20 -7.11 16.52 -34.44
N ALA A 21 -7.82 17.61 -34.14
CA ALA A 21 -7.50 18.94 -34.69
C ALA A 21 -6.33 19.62 -33.94
N ASP A 22 -6.17 19.33 -32.65
CA ASP A 22 -5.17 19.94 -31.77
C ASP A 22 -3.87 19.11 -31.73
N ASN A 23 -2.73 19.76 -31.98
CA ASN A 23 -1.41 19.12 -31.95
C ASN A 23 -1.02 18.57 -30.58
N ASN A 24 -1.44 19.20 -29.47
CA ASN A 24 -1.20 18.69 -28.12
C ASN A 24 -2.00 17.42 -27.88
N MET A 25 -3.23 17.35 -28.41
CA MET A 25 -4.06 16.16 -28.32
C MET A 25 -3.46 15.00 -29.13
N LYS A 26 -2.91 15.27 -30.31
CA LYS A 26 -2.14 14.26 -31.08
C LYS A 26 -0.95 13.71 -30.30
N LYS A 27 -0.15 14.60 -29.69
CA LYS A 27 1.01 14.19 -28.88
C LYS A 27 0.59 13.31 -27.71
N LEU A 28 -0.47 13.68 -26.99
CA LEU A 28 -1.02 12.88 -25.89
C LEU A 28 -1.41 11.47 -26.36
N LEU A 29 -2.21 11.38 -27.43
CA LEU A 29 -2.69 10.10 -27.96
C LEU A 29 -1.54 9.23 -28.48
N GLN A 30 -0.54 9.81 -29.13
CA GLN A 30 0.68 9.12 -29.54
C GLN A 30 1.45 8.57 -28.34
N THR A 31 1.60 9.35 -27.26
CA THR A 31 2.23 8.89 -26.02
C THR A 31 1.43 7.74 -25.40
N CYS A 32 0.09 7.81 -25.34
CA CYS A 32 -0.74 6.73 -24.84
C CYS A 32 -0.61 5.45 -25.67
N GLN A 33 -0.53 5.56 -27.01
CA GLN A 33 -0.32 4.42 -27.91
C GLN A 33 1.07 3.79 -27.71
N LEU A 34 2.10 4.62 -27.52
CA LEU A 34 3.47 4.16 -27.24
C LEU A 34 3.57 3.44 -25.90
N MET A 35 3.04 4.05 -24.83
CA MET A 35 3.01 3.44 -23.50
C MET A 35 2.25 2.10 -23.51
N GLN A 36 1.09 2.03 -24.17
CA GLN A 36 0.32 0.78 -24.27
C GLN A 36 1.07 -0.34 -25.00
N ARG A 37 1.89 0.00 -25.99
CA ARG A 37 2.70 -0.96 -26.76
C ARG A 37 3.92 -1.44 -25.97
N GLU A 38 4.63 -0.50 -25.36
CA GLU A 38 5.96 -0.76 -24.79
C GLU A 38 5.92 -1.14 -23.32
N TYR A 39 4.92 -0.69 -22.57
CA TYR A 39 4.88 -0.93 -21.13
C TYR A 39 4.05 -2.17 -20.84
N GLU A 40 4.56 -2.98 -19.92
CA GLU A 40 3.79 -4.04 -19.29
C GLU A 40 3.07 -3.42 -18.08
N PHE A 41 1.77 -3.19 -18.24
CA PHE A 41 0.95 -2.68 -17.15
C PHE A 41 0.70 -3.80 -16.15
N PHE A 42 1.37 -3.72 -15.01
CA PHE A 42 0.99 -4.53 -13.86
C PHE A 42 -0.30 -3.97 -13.28
N ILE A 43 -1.41 -4.68 -13.50
CA ILE A 43 -2.66 -4.41 -12.81
C ILE A 43 -2.59 -5.22 -11.51
N PRO A 44 -2.29 -4.60 -10.36
CA PRO A 44 -2.22 -5.34 -9.11
C PRO A 44 -3.58 -5.99 -8.87
N PRO A 45 -3.61 -7.26 -8.40
CA PRO A 45 -4.86 -7.85 -7.98
C PRO A 45 -5.49 -6.97 -6.89
N LEU A 46 -6.79 -6.71 -7.04
CA LEU A 46 -7.56 -6.06 -6.01
C LEU A 46 -7.75 -7.07 -4.88
N PHE A 47 -6.99 -6.92 -3.81
CA PHE A 47 -7.19 -7.69 -2.59
C PHE A 47 -8.34 -7.04 -1.82
N GLU A 48 -9.51 -7.67 -1.89
CA GLU A 48 -10.62 -7.31 -1.01
C GLU A 48 -10.18 -7.44 0.45
N GLY A 49 -10.51 -6.45 1.28
CA GLY A 49 -10.14 -6.48 2.69
C GLY A 49 -8.80 -5.81 3.02
N ILE A 50 -8.01 -5.35 2.05
CA ILE A 50 -6.67 -4.80 2.33
C ILE A 50 -6.70 -3.54 3.19
N ASP A 51 -7.68 -2.66 2.96
CA ASP A 51 -7.86 -1.44 3.76
C ASP A 51 -8.21 -1.80 5.20
N GLN A 52 -9.11 -2.77 5.40
CA GLN A 52 -9.47 -3.25 6.74
C GLN A 52 -8.30 -3.94 7.43
N LEU A 53 -7.49 -4.72 6.70
CA LEU A 53 -6.29 -5.37 7.23
C LEU A 53 -5.25 -4.32 7.67
N GLN A 54 -5.07 -3.27 6.87
CA GLN A 54 -4.19 -2.15 7.21
C GLN A 54 -4.69 -1.43 8.46
N ASP A 55 -5.98 -1.09 8.52
CA ASP A 55 -6.58 -0.42 9.68
C ASP A 55 -6.41 -1.25 10.97
N GLN A 56 -6.60 -2.56 10.88
CA GLN A 56 -6.40 -3.48 12.00
C GLN A 56 -4.94 -3.50 12.44
N TYR A 57 -4.00 -3.63 11.51
CA TYR A 57 -2.57 -3.63 11.80
C TYR A 57 -2.14 -2.35 12.51
N GLU A 58 -2.51 -1.20 11.93
CA GLU A 58 -2.15 0.11 12.46
C GLU A 58 -2.76 0.36 13.84
N SER A 59 -4.02 -0.05 14.04
CA SER A 59 -4.72 0.10 15.31
C SER A 59 -4.04 -0.73 16.41
N GLN A 60 -3.76 -2.00 16.14
CA GLN A 60 -3.09 -2.88 17.10
C GLN A 60 -1.67 -2.39 17.42
N LEU A 61 -0.91 -1.95 16.41
CA LEU A 61 0.45 -1.45 16.62
C LEU A 61 0.46 -0.21 17.52
N ARG A 62 -0.46 0.73 17.27
CA ARG A 62 -0.60 1.95 18.08
C ARG A 62 -1.03 1.64 19.50
N GLU A 63 -1.97 0.72 19.67
CA GLU A 63 -2.44 0.28 20.98
C GLU A 63 -1.30 -0.34 21.79
N THR A 64 -0.57 -1.30 21.22
CA THR A 64 0.60 -1.92 21.87
C THR A 64 1.64 -0.86 22.24
N ALA A 65 2.01 0.03 21.33
CA ALA A 65 2.99 1.07 21.63
C ALA A 65 2.54 1.98 22.78
N SER A 66 1.25 2.34 22.81
CA SER A 66 0.67 3.18 23.86
C SER A 66 0.65 2.45 25.22
N SER A 67 0.20 1.19 25.25
CA SER A 67 0.16 0.39 26.49
C SER A 67 1.56 0.13 27.03
N SER A 68 2.51 -0.23 26.18
CA SER A 68 3.87 -0.55 26.60
C SER A 68 4.61 0.69 27.10
N ARG A 69 4.38 1.86 26.49
CA ARG A 69 4.84 3.14 27.04
C ARG A 69 4.28 3.40 28.44
N GLN A 70 3.00 3.13 28.66
CA GLN A 70 2.39 3.31 29.98
C GLN A 70 2.98 2.34 31.02
N SER A 71 3.17 1.08 30.65
CA SER A 71 3.81 0.07 31.51
C SER A 71 5.23 0.48 31.89
N TYR A 72 6.03 0.95 30.92
CA TYR A 72 7.37 1.46 31.17
C TYR A 72 7.39 2.65 32.15
N LEU A 73 6.51 3.63 31.97
CA LEU A 73 6.41 4.77 32.88
C LEU A 73 6.01 4.35 34.31
N ASN A 74 5.19 3.30 34.45
CA ASN A 74 4.84 2.75 35.76
C ASN A 74 6.03 2.03 36.40
N SER A 75 6.82 1.28 35.63
CA SER A 75 8.00 0.53 36.11
C SER A 75 9.22 1.43 36.40
N MET A 76 9.29 2.64 35.82
CA MET A 76 10.33 3.61 36.16
C MET A 76 10.33 4.03 37.64
N ALA A 77 9.23 3.83 38.36
CA ALA A 77 9.14 4.16 39.79
C ALA A 77 10.07 3.28 40.67
N SER A 78 10.57 2.15 40.17
CA SER A 78 11.37 1.16 40.93
C SER A 78 12.88 1.15 40.63
N GLY A 79 13.38 1.97 39.71
CA GLY A 79 14.82 2.13 39.42
C GLY A 79 15.37 1.26 38.27
N ASP A 80 16.41 1.80 37.63
CA ASP A 80 17.08 1.41 36.36
C ASP A 80 16.21 1.43 35.08
N SER A 81 16.24 2.58 34.39
CA SER A 81 15.44 2.84 33.19
C SER A 81 15.83 2.02 31.97
N VAL A 82 17.07 1.53 31.88
CA VAL A 82 17.54 0.81 30.69
C VAL A 82 17.00 -0.61 30.69
N SER A 83 17.17 -1.34 31.79
CA SER A 83 16.62 -2.70 31.94
C SER A 83 15.10 -2.70 31.80
N ALA A 84 14.42 -1.74 32.41
CA ALA A 84 12.96 -1.61 32.33
C ALA A 84 12.46 -1.33 30.90
N TYR A 85 13.26 -0.64 30.08
CA TYR A 85 12.94 -0.39 28.68
C TYR A 85 13.12 -1.65 27.83
N GLU A 86 14.23 -2.37 28.02
CA GLU A 86 14.54 -3.59 27.27
C GLU A 86 13.50 -4.68 27.52
N GLU A 87 13.12 -4.93 28.77
CA GLU A 87 12.06 -5.87 29.13
C GLU A 87 10.72 -5.46 28.51
N MET A 88 10.31 -4.19 28.67
CA MET A 88 9.07 -3.68 28.08
C MET A 88 9.05 -3.83 26.55
N ALA A 89 10.16 -3.57 25.87
CA ALA A 89 10.23 -3.65 24.41
C ALA A 89 10.07 -5.09 23.91
N ILE A 90 10.62 -6.07 24.62
CA ILE A 90 10.46 -7.50 24.30
C ILE A 90 9.00 -7.93 24.51
N ASP A 91 8.42 -7.58 25.65
CA ASP A 91 7.03 -7.90 25.96
C ASP A 91 6.07 -7.25 24.96
N ALA A 92 6.30 -5.97 24.62
CA ALA A 92 5.52 -5.24 23.62
C ALA A 92 5.55 -5.94 22.25
N TYR A 93 6.73 -6.41 21.83
CA TYR A 93 6.87 -7.12 20.57
C TYR A 93 6.11 -8.46 20.59
N GLN A 94 6.26 -9.23 21.67
CA GLN A 94 5.56 -10.52 21.82
C GLN A 94 4.05 -10.33 21.83
N ASP A 95 3.55 -9.40 22.63
CA ASP A 95 2.12 -9.03 22.70
C ASP A 95 1.57 -8.64 21.33
N PHE A 96 2.32 -7.84 20.56
CA PHE A 96 1.91 -7.47 19.22
C PHE A 96 1.84 -8.68 18.29
N VAL A 97 2.88 -9.52 18.28
CA VAL A 97 2.93 -10.71 17.42
C VAL A 97 1.82 -11.69 17.77
N GLU A 98 1.54 -11.92 19.07
CA GLU A 98 0.47 -12.81 19.49
C GLU A 98 -0.92 -12.30 19.08
N ARG A 99 -1.20 -11.00 19.25
CA ARG A 99 -2.47 -10.40 18.83
C ARG A 99 -2.65 -10.36 17.32
N TRP A 100 -1.57 -10.12 16.59
CA TRP A 100 -1.60 -10.00 15.14
C TRP A 100 -1.61 -11.37 14.44
N ALA A 101 -0.75 -12.29 14.85
CA ALA A 101 -0.59 -13.61 14.23
C ALA A 101 -1.46 -14.72 14.86
N GLY A 102 -2.06 -14.45 16.02
CA GLY A 102 -3.00 -15.36 16.69
C GLY A 102 -4.44 -15.27 16.19
N ASN A 103 -4.73 -14.37 15.25
CA ASN A 103 -5.99 -14.30 14.49
C ASN A 103 -5.87 -14.96 13.12
#